data_AF-A0A8J3H870-F1
#
_entry.id   AF-A0A8J3H870-F1
#
_cell.length_a   1.000
_cell.length_b   1.000
_cell.length_c   1.000
_cell.angle_alpha   90.00
_cell.angle_beta   90.00
_cell.angle_gamma   90.00
#
_symmetry.space_group_name_H-M   'P 1'
#
loop_
_entity.id
_entity.type
_entity.pdbx_description
1 polymer ?
#
loop_
_entity_poly.entity_id
_entity_poly.type
_entity_poly.pdbx_seq_one_letter_code
_entity_poly.pdbx_strand_id
1 'polypeptide(L)' 'MSVNKEEAAPVARLICSRINRTVGWVYRWNTSELSILWIGAARTADHIDPPLRPDMLAAAQAVTSDEVTRFLEKLSRG' A
#
# COMPACT_ATOMS: atom_id res chain seq x y z
N MET A 1 -1.74 12.84 -22.24
CA MET A 1 -0.38 12.44 -21.85
C MET A 1 -0.52 11.33 -20.83
N SER A 2 -0.04 10.12 -21.13
CA SER A 2 0.01 9.05 -20.12
C SER A 2 1.13 9.40 -19.14
N VAL A 3 0.79 9.55 -17.86
CA VAL A 3 1.81 9.70 -16.81
C VAL A 3 2.40 8.31 -16.58
N ASN A 4 3.70 8.15 -16.83
CA ASN A 4 4.40 6.89 -16.56
C ASN A 4 4.77 6.78 -15.08
N LYS A 5 4.90 5.54 -14.60
CA LYS A 5 5.44 5.25 -13.26
C LYS A 5 6.95 5.45 -13.28
N GLU A 6 7.40 6.58 -12.79
CA GLU A 6 8.81 6.97 -12.85
C GLU A 6 9.44 6.99 -11.45
N GLU A 7 8.68 7.45 -10.46
CA GLU A 7 9.16 7.59 -9.09
C GLU A 7 8.12 7.08 -8.09
N ALA A 8 8.61 6.42 -7.04
CA ALA A 8 7.78 5.93 -5.94
C ALA A 8 8.40 6.31 -4.59
N ALA A 9 7.57 6.82 -3.68
CA ALA A 9 7.98 7.15 -2.32
C ALA A 9 7.31 6.19 -1.31
N PRO A 10 8.04 5.73 -0.28
CA PRO A 10 7.44 4.94 0.79
C PRO A 10 6.50 5.83 1.62
N VAL A 11 5.28 5.37 1.86
CA VAL A 11 4.25 6.12 2.60
C VAL A 11 3.80 5.43 3.88
N ALA A 12 3.91 4.10 3.95
CA ALA A 12 3.59 3.33 5.15
C ALA A 12 4.31 1.99 5.18
N ARG A 13 4.40 1.39 6.36
CA ARG A 13 4.84 0.01 6.58
C ARG A 13 3.64 -0.89 6.82
N LEU A 14 3.76 -2.14 6.39
CA LEU A 14 2.84 -3.23 6.67
C LEU A 14 3.40 -4.05 7.84
N ILE A 15 2.59 -4.23 8.88
CA ILE A 15 2.99 -4.93 10.11
C ILE A 15 2.19 -6.23 10.22
N CYS A 16 2.88 -7.34 10.50
CA CYS A 16 2.23 -8.59 10.89
C CYS A 16 2.27 -8.73 12.42
N SER A 17 1.09 -8.76 13.04
CA SER A 17 0.91 -8.79 14.49
C SER A 17 1.39 -10.08 15.10
N ARG A 18 1.25 -11.21 14.39
CA ARG A 18 1.70 -12.53 14.86
C ARG A 18 3.20 -12.58 15.19
N ILE A 19 4.02 -11.84 14.43
CA ILE A 19 5.48 -11.81 14.62
C ILE A 19 5.99 -10.42 15.03
N ASN A 20 5.08 -9.46 15.19
CA ASN A 20 5.34 -8.04 15.47
C ASN A 20 6.50 -7.45 14.64
N ARG A 21 6.45 -7.64 13.32
CA ARG A 21 7.50 -7.18 12.40
C ARG A 21 6.92 -6.52 11.16
N THR A 22 7.69 -5.60 10.59
CA THR A 22 7.45 -5.09 9.25
C THR A 22 7.64 -6.21 8.23
N VAL A 23 6.57 -6.47 7.49
CA VAL A 23 6.49 -7.51 6.44
C VAL A 23 6.39 -6.89 5.04
N GLY A 24 6.25 -5.58 4.94
CA GLY A 24 6.25 -4.88 3.67
C GLY A 24 6.19 -3.36 3.83
N TRP A 25 6.28 -2.68 2.71
CA TRP A 25 6.20 -1.23 2.59
C TRP A 25 5.19 -0.88 1.51
N VAL A 26 4.33 0.09 1.80
CA VAL A 26 3.43 0.71 0.84
C VAL A 26 4.17 1.88 0.19
N TYR A 27 4.19 1.88 -1.13
CA TYR A 27 4.76 2.92 -1.95
C TYR A 27 3.67 3.64 -2.72
N ARG A 28 3.80 4.95 -2.86
CA ARG A 28 2.96 5.77 -3.72
C ARG A 28 3.78 6.23 -4.92
N TRP A 29 3.30 5.93 -6.11
CA TRP A 29 3.87 6.40 -7.37
C TRP A 29 3.50 7.86 -7.64
N ASN A 30 4.28 8.53 -8.48
CA ASN A 30 3.95 9.84 -9.05
C ASN A 30 2.58 9.85 -9.77
N THR A 31 2.14 8.70 -10.28
CA THR A 31 0.80 8.49 -10.86
C THR A 31 -0.32 8.39 -9.83
N SER A 32 -0.02 8.45 -8.53
CA SER A 32 -0.92 8.15 -7.40
C SER A 32 -1.34 6.69 -7.24
N GLU A 33 -0.85 5.77 -8.08
CA GLU A 33 -1.01 4.34 -7.82
C GLU A 33 -0.26 3.93 -6.55
N LEU A 34 -0.77 2.90 -5.86
CA LEU A 34 -0.11 2.29 -4.71
C LEU A 34 0.48 0.93 -5.09
N SER A 35 1.66 0.63 -4.56
CA SER A 35 2.30 -0.68 -4.70
C SER A 35 2.85 -1.15 -3.36
N ILE A 36 2.99 -2.46 -3.20
CA ILE A 36 3.56 -3.06 -2.00
C ILE A 36 4.88 -3.71 -2.33
N LEU A 37 5.93 -3.28 -1.64
CA LEU A 37 7.19 -4.00 -1.57
C LEU A 37 7.16 -4.92 -0.36
N TRP A 38 7.02 -6.22 -0.60
CA TRP A 38 7.01 -7.23 0.47
C TRP A 38 8.41 -7.62 0.91
N ILE A 39 8.57 -7.85 2.22
CA ILE A 39 9.79 -8.36 2.83
C ILE A 39 9.63 -9.85 3.08
N GLY A 40 10.50 -10.66 2.47
CA GLY A 40 10.46 -12.11 2.58
C GLY A 40 9.34 -12.75 1.75
N ALA A 41 8.96 -13.99 2.09
CA ALA A 41 7.97 -14.77 1.35
C ALA A 41 6.53 -14.54 1.84
N ALA A 42 6.33 -14.01 3.05
CA ALA A 42 5.00 -13.74 3.56
C ALA A 42 4.33 -12.61 2.76
N ARG A 43 3.04 -12.80 2.44
CA ARG A 43 2.18 -11.83 1.73
C ARG A 43 0.95 -11.49 2.58
N THR A 44 1.16 -11.42 3.89
CA THR A 44 0.11 -11.21 4.89
C THR A 44 0.56 -10.11 5.83
N ALA A 45 -0.31 -9.14 6.06
CA ALA A 45 -0.14 -8.08 7.04
C ALA A 45 -1.48 -7.87 7.76
N ASP A 46 -1.41 -7.32 8.96
CA ASP A 46 -2.56 -7.08 9.83
C ASP A 46 -2.82 -5.58 10.02
N HIS A 47 -1.76 -4.75 9.99
CA HIS A 47 -1.86 -3.31 10.18
C HIS A 47 -1.02 -2.52 9.17
N ILE A 48 -1.45 -1.28 8.91
CA ILE A 48 -0.70 -0.29 8.15
C ILE A 48 -0.30 0.84 9.09
N ASP A 49 0.97 1.23 9.07
CA ASP A 49 1.50 2.29 9.92
C ASP A 49 2.44 3.25 9.15
N PRO A 50 2.19 4.57 9.14
CA PRO A 50 0.97 5.21 9.62
C PRO A 50 -0.25 4.76 8.80
N PRO A 51 -1.49 4.89 9.33
CA PRO A 51 -2.70 4.60 8.57
C PRO A 51 -2.73 5.38 7.25
N LEU A 52 -3.16 4.71 6.16
CA LEU A 52 -3.33 5.39 4.89
C LEU A 52 -4.48 6.38 4.99
N ARG A 53 -4.24 7.59 4.50
CA ARG A 53 -5.29 8.60 4.44
C ARG A 53 -6.35 8.20 3.41
N PRO A 54 -7.66 8.44 3.66
CA PRO A 54 -8.72 8.07 2.73
C PRO A 54 -8.57 8.67 1.32
N ASP A 55 -8.05 9.91 1.22
CA ASP A 55 -7.79 10.58 -0.06
C ASP A 55 -6.76 9.84 -0.91
N MET A 56 -5.75 9.25 -0.27
CA MET A 56 -4.70 8.48 -0.95
C MET A 56 -5.25 7.19 -1.55
N LEU A 57 -6.09 6.46 -0.80
CA LEU A 57 -6.75 5.26 -1.30
C LEU A 57 -7.72 5.59 -2.45
N ALA A 58 -8.52 6.64 -2.31
CA ALA A 58 -9.44 7.07 -3.37
C ALA A 58 -8.69 7.46 -4.65
N ALA A 59 -7.57 8.18 -4.54
CA ALA A 59 -6.73 8.55 -5.69
C ALA A 59 -6.12 7.31 -6.37
N ALA A 60 -5.67 6.33 -5.59
CA ALA A 60 -5.14 5.07 -6.13
C ALA A 60 -6.22 4.29 -6.87
N GLN A 61 -7.42 4.15 -6.28
CA GLN A 61 -8.56 3.44 -6.88
C GLN A 61 -9.04 4.08 -8.20
N ALA A 62 -8.92 5.41 -8.32
CA ALA A 62 -9.28 6.13 -9.54
C ALA A 62 -8.33 5.85 -10.71
N VAL A 63 -7.08 5.46 -10.42
CA VAL A 63 -6.05 5.15 -11.42
C VAL A 63 -6.01 3.66 -11.71
N THR A 64 -6.11 2.82 -10.68
CA THR A 64 -6.08 1.36 -10.80
C THR A 64 -6.87 0.73 -9.66
N SER A 65 -7.83 -0.13 -10.00
CA SER A 65 -8.56 -0.95 -9.04
C SER A 65 -8.08 -2.40 -9.15
N ASP A 66 -7.03 -2.72 -8.41
CA ASP A 66 -6.39 -4.03 -8.41
C ASP A 66 -6.46 -4.70 -7.02
N GLU A 67 -5.86 -5.88 -6.91
CA GLU A 67 -5.79 -6.62 -5.66
C GLU A 67 -5.00 -5.89 -4.57
N VAL A 68 -3.98 -5.11 -4.94
CA VAL A 68 -3.19 -4.30 -4.00
C VAL A 68 -4.08 -3.27 -3.33
N THR A 69 -4.84 -2.52 -4.12
CA THR A 69 -5.67 -1.44 -3.61
C THR A 69 -6.80 -1.98 -2.73
N ARG A 70 -7.41 -3.12 -3.10
CA ARG A 70 -8.41 -3.82 -2.26
C ARG A 70 -7.80 -4.35 -0.96
N PHE A 71 -6.59 -4.89 -1.02
CA PHE A 71 -5.88 -5.39 0.16
C PHE A 71 -5.62 -4.26 1.16
N LEU A 72 -5.09 -3.13 0.69
CA LEU A 72 -4.80 -1.96 1.53
C LEU A 72 -6.08 -1.32 2.10
N GLU A 73 -7.15 -1.28 1.33
CA GLU A 73 -8.45 -0.81 1.81
C GLU A 73 -8.97 -1.70 2.94
N LYS A 74 -8.89 -3.04 2.79
CA LYS A 74 -9.32 -3.97 3.83
C LYS A 74 -8.54 -3.76 5.14
N LEU A 75 -7.22 -3.59 5.04
CA LEU A 75 -6.37 -3.32 6.21
C LEU A 75 -6.60 -1.94 6.84
N SER A 76 -7.07 -0.97 6.07
CA SER A 76 -7.36 0.38 6.60
C SER A 76 -8.71 0.45 7.34
N ARG A 77 -9.52 -0.62 7.28
CA ARG A 77 -10.82 -0.73 7.98
C ARG A 77 -10.75 -1.53 9.27
N GLY A 78 -9.65 -2.24 9.54
CA GLY A 78 -9.42 -3.06 10.74
C GLY A 78 -8.64 -2.31 11.79
#